data_AF-A0A0F9CZV3-F1
#
_entry.id   AF-A0A0F9CZV3-F1
#
_cell.length_a   1.000
_cell.length_b   1.000
_cell.length_c   1.000
_cell.angle_alpha   90.00
_cell.angle_beta   90.00
_cell.angle_gamma   90.00
#
_symmetry.space_group_name_H-M   'P 1'
#
loop_
_entity.id
_entity.type
_entity.pdbx_description
1 polymer ?
#
loop_
_entity_poly.entity_id
_entity_poly.type
_entity_poly.pdbx_seq_one_letter_code
_entity_poly.pdbx_strand_id
1 'polypeptide(L)'
;VSISALFQSFTQIVGTLGADPDDAVVRRAWQHLDEASVRDDSAWVFGSAATAALFGNDKYTSRDFVDGKSVIESARLPELYGYPVFRSNLLTIPATGQTNCALFNRQSIILIAQIKPTVKEHYLIQHFADGITALQLYTADEAEWVAEAPNTDSPGTIGDFGAVLIRTS
;
A
#
# COMPACT_ATOMS: atom_id res chain seq x y z
N VAL A 1 -8.47 12.31 -0.16
CA VAL A 1 -7.80 12.31 1.17
C VAL A 1 -6.36 12.86 1.06
N SER A 2 -5.66 13.22 2.15
CA SER A 2 -4.21 13.52 2.07
C SER A 2 -3.43 12.23 1.80
N ILE A 3 -2.39 12.26 0.96
CA ILE A 3 -1.68 11.03 0.55
C ILE A 3 -1.10 10.25 1.73
N SER A 4 -0.78 10.91 2.84
CA SER A 4 -0.32 10.28 4.08
C SER A 4 -1.41 9.44 4.77
N ALA A 5 -2.68 9.80 4.64
CA ALA A 5 -3.78 9.09 5.28
C ALA A 5 -4.48 8.08 4.35
N LEU A 6 -4.07 7.99 3.08
CA LEU A 6 -4.71 7.15 2.07
C LEU A 6 -4.81 5.67 2.50
N PHE A 7 -3.75 5.09 3.06
CA PHE A 7 -3.80 3.69 3.50
C PHE A 7 -4.79 3.46 4.65
N GLN A 8 -5.03 4.47 5.49
CA GLN A 8 -6.01 4.37 6.58
C GLN A 8 -7.45 4.53 6.12
N SER A 9 -7.67 5.09 4.93
CA SER A 9 -9.02 5.25 4.38
C SER A 9 -9.56 3.98 3.71
N PHE A 10 -8.74 2.94 3.54
CA PHE A 10 -9.18 1.68 2.96
C PHE A 10 -10.25 1.01 3.82
N THR A 11 -11.35 0.62 3.18
CA THR A 11 -12.52 0.05 3.85
C THR A 11 -12.25 -1.37 4.38
N GLN A 12 -11.41 -2.15 3.71
CA GLN A 12 -11.03 -3.50 4.14
C GLN A 12 -9.78 -3.46 5.02
N ILE A 13 -9.89 -3.98 6.25
CA ILE A 13 -8.81 -3.95 7.24
C ILE A 13 -8.56 -5.37 7.77
N VAL A 14 -7.31 -5.81 7.70
CA VAL A 14 -6.86 -7.13 8.17
C VAL A 14 -5.72 -6.96 9.16
N GLY A 15 -5.67 -7.85 10.15
CA GLY A 15 -4.64 -7.87 11.18
C GLY A 15 -5.05 -7.11 12.45
N THR A 16 -4.24 -7.27 13.48
CA THR A 16 -4.46 -6.64 14.80
C THR A 16 -3.41 -5.56 14.99
N LEU A 17 -3.84 -4.40 15.51
CA LEU A 17 -2.94 -3.29 15.80
C LEU A 17 -1.90 -3.71 16.85
N GLY A 18 -0.61 -3.52 16.56
CA GLY A 18 0.48 -3.87 17.47
C GLY A 18 0.92 -5.34 17.43
N ALA A 19 0.45 -6.13 16.45
CA ALA A 19 0.90 -7.50 16.23
C ALA A 19 1.64 -7.61 14.89
N ASP A 20 2.69 -8.41 14.86
CA ASP A 20 3.43 -8.70 13.64
C ASP A 20 2.53 -9.40 12.61
N PRO A 21 2.67 -9.08 11.30
CA PRO A 21 1.88 -9.70 10.26
C PRO A 21 2.32 -11.15 10.04
N ASP A 22 1.50 -12.09 10.50
CA ASP A 22 1.68 -13.53 10.28
C ASP A 22 1.11 -13.98 8.92
N ASP A 23 1.47 -15.18 8.46
CA ASP A 23 0.98 -15.80 7.21
C ASP A 23 -0.55 -15.86 7.14
N ALA A 24 -1.23 -16.05 8.27
CA ALA A 24 -2.69 -16.02 8.33
C ALA A 24 -3.27 -14.64 7.97
N VAL A 25 -2.58 -13.56 8.32
CA VAL A 25 -2.98 -12.17 8.00
C VAL A 25 -2.79 -11.90 6.50
N VAL A 26 -1.65 -12.33 5.94
CA VAL A 26 -1.37 -12.17 4.51
C VAL A 26 -2.35 -12.97 3.65
N ARG A 27 -2.69 -14.20 4.04
CA ARG A 27 -3.70 -15.00 3.33
C ARG A 27 -5.10 -14.43 3.41
N ARG A 28 -5.49 -13.85 4.54
CA ARG A 28 -6.79 -13.15 4.67
C ARG A 28 -6.86 -11.91 3.78
N ALA A 29 -5.79 -11.12 3.71
CA ALA A 29 -5.74 -9.98 2.81
C ALA A 29 -5.86 -10.41 1.33
N TRP A 30 -5.19 -11.50 0.94
CA TRP A 30 -5.35 -12.09 -0.38
C TRP A 30 -6.80 -12.57 -0.63
N GLN A 31 -7.42 -13.22 0.35
CA GLN A 31 -8.80 -13.69 0.24
C GLN A 31 -9.78 -12.54 0.02
N HIS A 32 -9.65 -11.41 0.72
CA HIS A 32 -10.52 -10.27 0.52
C HIS A 32 -10.44 -9.68 -0.90
N LEU A 33 -9.23 -9.68 -1.48
CA LEU A 33 -9.02 -9.23 -2.85
C LEU A 33 -9.56 -10.25 -3.88
N ASP A 34 -9.53 -11.54 -3.56
CA ASP A 34 -10.16 -12.58 -4.38
C ASP A 34 -11.70 -12.57 -4.30
N GLU A 35 -12.27 -12.33 -3.12
CA GLU A 35 -13.70 -12.11 -2.91
C GLU A 35 -14.20 -10.89 -3.70
N ALA A 36 -13.37 -9.86 -3.81
CA ALA A 36 -13.63 -8.69 -4.64
C ALA A 36 -13.51 -8.97 -6.16
N SER A 37 -13.07 -10.15 -6.57
CA SER A 37 -12.77 -10.53 -7.97
C SER A 37 -11.71 -9.64 -8.64
N VAL A 38 -10.85 -8.97 -7.87
CA VAL A 38 -9.84 -8.01 -8.36
C VAL A 38 -8.48 -8.69 -8.37
N ARG A 39 -8.22 -9.57 -9.36
CA ARG A 39 -7.01 -10.41 -9.36
C ARG A 39 -5.82 -9.79 -10.11
N ASP A 40 -6.05 -8.97 -11.12
CA ASP A 40 -4.99 -8.56 -12.04
C ASP A 40 -4.27 -7.28 -11.62
N ASP A 41 -2.94 -7.24 -11.67
CA ASP A 41 -2.13 -6.03 -11.45
C ASP A 41 -2.20 -5.46 -10.02
N SER A 42 -2.26 -6.37 -9.04
CA SER A 42 -2.23 -6.08 -7.60
C SER A 42 -0.80 -6.13 -7.06
N ALA A 43 -0.50 -5.29 -6.06
CA ALA A 43 0.84 -5.17 -5.49
C ALA A 43 0.81 -5.11 -3.96
N TRP A 44 1.81 -5.74 -3.34
CA TRP A 44 2.03 -5.64 -1.90
C TRP A 44 2.95 -4.46 -1.60
N VAL A 45 2.61 -3.68 -0.58
CA VAL A 45 3.45 -2.61 -0.04
C VAL A 45 3.64 -2.82 1.46
N PHE A 46 4.87 -3.11 1.86
CA PHE A 46 5.23 -3.33 3.26
C PHE A 46 6.17 -2.26 3.80
N GLY A 47 5.99 -1.97 5.09
CA GLY A 47 6.93 -1.22 5.90
C GLY A 47 8.22 -1.98 6.17
N SER A 48 9.27 -1.25 6.57
CA SER A 48 10.55 -1.86 6.97
C SER A 48 10.40 -2.81 8.17
N ALA A 49 9.60 -2.43 9.17
CA ALA A 49 9.33 -3.26 10.36
C ALA A 49 8.56 -4.55 10.00
N ALA A 50 7.45 -4.40 9.26
CA ALA A 50 6.67 -5.53 8.77
C ALA A 50 7.48 -6.49 7.89
N THR A 51 8.40 -5.96 7.07
CA THR A 51 9.27 -6.82 6.26
C THR A 51 10.25 -7.62 7.14
N ALA A 52 10.78 -7.03 8.21
CA ALA A 52 11.64 -7.74 9.15
C ALA A 52 10.89 -8.85 9.88
N ALA A 53 9.63 -8.61 10.28
CA ALA A 53 8.78 -9.62 10.88
C ALA A 53 8.49 -10.78 9.91
N LEU A 54 8.23 -10.49 8.62
CA LEU A 54 8.02 -11.51 7.60
C LEU A 54 9.27 -12.38 7.33
N PHE A 55 10.47 -11.82 7.48
CA PHE A 55 11.71 -12.62 7.43
C PHE A 55 11.87 -13.55 8.63
N GLY A 56 11.16 -13.32 9.74
CA GLY A 56 11.13 -14.23 10.88
C GLY A 56 10.31 -15.51 10.64
N ASN A 57 9.51 -15.55 9.56
CA ASN A 57 8.69 -16.71 9.24
C ASN A 57 9.43 -17.64 8.27
N ASP A 58 9.69 -18.88 8.71
CA ASP A 58 10.45 -19.90 7.97
C ASP A 58 9.88 -20.20 6.57
N LYS A 59 8.57 -20.00 6.38
CA LYS A 59 7.90 -20.23 5.09
C LYS A 59 8.37 -19.25 4.01
N TYR A 60 8.79 -18.04 4.40
CA TYR A 60 9.23 -17.00 3.47
C TYR A 60 10.75 -16.89 3.34
N THR A 61 11.51 -17.61 4.17
CA THR A 61 12.98 -17.54 4.19
C THR A 61 13.68 -18.86 3.87
N SER A 62 12.99 -19.99 4.04
CA SER A 62 13.56 -21.30 3.75
C SER A 62 13.82 -21.48 2.25
N ARG A 63 15.02 -21.99 1.95
CA ARG A 63 15.51 -22.26 0.59
C ARG A 63 14.69 -23.32 -0.13
N ASP A 64 13.96 -24.16 0.60
CA ASP A 64 13.09 -25.18 0.03
C ASP A 64 11.84 -24.58 -0.64
N PHE A 65 11.47 -23.34 -0.29
CA PHE A 65 10.31 -22.65 -0.84
C PHE A 65 10.66 -21.51 -1.80
N VAL A 66 11.95 -21.15 -1.92
CA VAL A 66 12.43 -20.06 -2.77
C VAL A 66 13.59 -20.57 -3.62
N ASP A 67 13.30 -20.76 -4.91
CA ASP A 67 14.14 -21.22 -6.03
C ASP A 67 15.68 -21.10 -5.83
N GLY A 68 16.24 -21.95 -4.96
CA GLY A 68 17.67 -22.12 -4.68
C GLY A 68 18.41 -20.97 -3.98
N LYS A 69 17.87 -19.74 -3.95
CA LYS A 69 18.50 -18.55 -3.34
C LYS A 69 17.77 -18.15 -2.07
N SER A 70 18.44 -18.25 -0.92
CA SER A 70 17.82 -17.86 0.34
C SER A 70 17.51 -16.37 0.34
N VAL A 71 16.35 -16.01 0.89
CA VAL A 71 15.98 -14.62 1.20
C VAL A 71 16.97 -13.97 2.18
N ILE A 72 17.69 -14.79 2.97
CA ILE A 72 18.80 -14.35 3.82
C ILE A 72 19.97 -13.76 3.00
N GLU A 73 20.18 -14.22 1.76
CA GLU A 73 21.29 -13.77 0.91
C GLU A 73 20.93 -12.55 0.05
N SER A 74 19.66 -12.43 -0.34
CA SER A 74 19.20 -11.34 -1.24
C SER A 74 18.55 -10.16 -0.51
N ALA A 75 18.22 -10.31 0.78
CA ALA A 75 17.52 -9.32 1.62
C ALA A 75 16.23 -8.76 0.99
N ARG A 76 15.71 -9.43 -0.04
CA ARG A 76 14.54 -9.05 -0.83
C ARG A 76 13.47 -10.09 -0.63
N LEU A 77 12.26 -9.63 -0.30
CA LEU A 77 11.12 -10.52 -0.21
C LEU A 77 10.78 -11.02 -1.63
N PRO A 78 10.62 -12.33 -1.83
CA PRO A 78 10.17 -12.88 -3.11
C PRO A 78 8.71 -12.46 -3.36
N GLU A 79 8.23 -12.70 -4.59
CA GLU A 79 6.82 -12.49 -4.92
C GLU A 79 5.94 -13.33 -4.00
N LEU A 80 4.92 -12.70 -3.42
CA LEU A 80 4.01 -13.35 -2.48
C LEU A 80 2.67 -13.58 -3.17
N TYR A 81 2.23 -14.84 -3.21
CA TYR A 81 0.92 -15.24 -3.76
C TYR A 81 0.67 -14.74 -5.21
N GLY A 82 1.73 -14.67 -6.02
CA GLY A 82 1.65 -14.25 -7.43
C GLY A 82 1.65 -12.74 -7.67
N TYR A 83 1.87 -11.94 -6.62
CA TYR A 83 1.93 -10.47 -6.73
C TYR A 83 3.31 -9.91 -6.36
N PRO A 84 3.77 -8.85 -7.04
CA PRO A 84 5.02 -8.17 -6.72
C PRO A 84 4.97 -7.51 -5.33
N VAL A 85 6.12 -7.54 -4.66
CA VAL A 85 6.30 -6.92 -3.35
C VAL A 85 7.20 -5.69 -3.43
N PHE A 86 6.71 -4.59 -2.87
CA PHE A 86 7.44 -3.34 -2.70
C PHE A 86 7.67 -3.05 -1.21
N ARG A 87 8.86 -2.53 -0.90
CA ARG A 87 9.19 -2.02 0.44
C ARG A 87 9.27 -0.51 0.38
N SER A 88 8.61 0.16 1.33
CA SER A 88 8.70 1.61 1.48
C SER A 88 8.87 2.00 2.94
N ASN A 89 9.71 3.00 3.20
CA ASN A 89 9.88 3.64 4.51
C ASN A 89 9.01 4.91 4.67
N LEU A 90 8.32 5.33 3.61
CA LEU A 90 7.48 6.54 3.58
C LEU A 90 6.01 6.25 3.93
N LEU A 91 5.72 5.02 4.36
CA LEU A 91 4.39 4.66 4.85
C LEU A 91 4.15 5.36 6.18
N THR A 92 2.95 5.90 6.36
CA THR A 92 2.59 6.59 7.61
C THR A 92 2.81 5.67 8.79
N ILE A 93 3.59 6.18 9.75
CA ILE A 93 3.84 5.55 11.03
C ILE A 93 2.91 6.22 12.04
N PRO A 94 1.78 5.59 12.45
CA PRO A 94 1.04 6.08 13.61
C PRO A 94 1.98 6.14 14.82
N ALA A 95 1.75 7.09 15.72
CA ALA A 95 2.65 7.49 16.81
C ALA A 95 3.20 6.38 17.73
N THR A 96 2.69 5.16 17.59
CA THR A 96 3.06 3.93 18.32
C THR A 96 4.08 3.04 17.60
N GLY A 97 4.76 3.52 16.57
CA GLY A 97 5.86 2.78 15.89
C GLY A 97 5.38 1.81 14.80
N GLN A 98 4.08 1.84 14.50
CA GLN A 98 3.44 0.91 13.58
C GLN A 98 3.65 1.33 12.14
N THR A 99 3.84 0.40 11.22
CA THR A 99 3.89 0.77 9.79
C THR A 99 2.63 0.27 9.08
N ASN A 100 1.82 1.18 8.53
CA ASN A 100 0.68 0.76 7.72
C ASN A 100 1.19 -0.01 6.49
N CYS A 101 0.76 -1.26 6.32
CA CYS A 101 1.07 -2.06 5.14
C CYS A 101 -0.21 -2.23 4.31
N ALA A 102 -0.10 -2.50 3.03
CA ALA A 102 -1.28 -2.63 2.18
C ALA A 102 -1.10 -3.63 1.04
N LEU A 103 -2.22 -4.18 0.62
CA LEU A 103 -2.40 -4.85 -0.66
C LEU A 103 -3.42 -4.04 -1.45
N PHE A 104 -3.07 -3.60 -2.66
CA PHE A 104 -4.01 -2.87 -3.49
C PHE A 104 -3.82 -3.18 -4.97
N ASN A 105 -4.91 -3.04 -5.71
CA ASN A 105 -4.90 -3.07 -7.15
C ASN A 105 -4.36 -1.75 -7.74
N ARG A 106 -3.59 -1.78 -8.83
CA ARG A 106 -3.14 -0.52 -9.46
C ARG A 106 -4.30 0.41 -9.84
N GLN A 107 -5.46 -0.13 -10.19
CA GLN A 107 -6.63 0.66 -10.58
C GLN A 107 -7.42 1.21 -9.38
N SER A 108 -7.15 0.74 -8.14
CA SER A 108 -7.90 1.19 -6.97
C SER A 108 -7.42 2.52 -6.39
N ILE A 109 -6.25 3.02 -6.80
CA ILE A 109 -5.73 4.30 -6.33
C ILE A 109 -5.75 5.32 -7.47
N ILE A 110 -6.45 6.43 -7.26
CA ILE A 110 -6.54 7.52 -8.23
C ILE A 110 -5.78 8.73 -7.69
N LEU A 111 -4.81 9.20 -8.47
CA LEU A 111 -4.11 10.47 -8.24
C LEU A 111 -4.67 11.54 -9.18
N ILE A 112 -5.32 12.56 -8.60
CA ILE A 112 -5.84 13.71 -9.34
C ILE A 112 -4.89 14.89 -9.12
N ALA A 113 -4.12 15.25 -10.14
CA ALA A 113 -3.25 16.43 -10.11
C ALA A 113 -3.94 17.62 -10.78
N GLN A 114 -4.20 18.70 -10.02
CA GLN A 114 -4.80 19.93 -10.54
C GLN A 114 -3.74 20.82 -11.21
N ILE A 115 -2.52 20.85 -10.67
CA ILE A 115 -1.41 21.64 -11.21
C ILE A 115 -0.21 20.72 -11.36
N LYS A 116 0.35 20.68 -12.58
CA LYS A 116 1.59 19.95 -12.85
C LYS A 116 2.75 20.57 -12.08
N PRO A 117 3.71 19.76 -11.58
CA PRO A 117 4.85 20.27 -10.85
C PRO A 117 5.58 21.32 -11.70
N THR A 118 5.56 22.57 -11.22
CA THR A 118 6.16 23.70 -11.91
C THR A 118 7.22 24.30 -11.01
N VAL A 119 8.44 24.39 -11.52
CA VAL A 119 9.58 24.98 -10.82
C VAL A 119 9.71 26.44 -11.25
N LYS A 120 9.86 27.34 -10.28
CA LYS A 120 10.11 28.76 -10.49
C LYS A 120 11.33 29.18 -9.70
N GLU A 121 12.24 29.85 -10.39
CA GLU A 121 13.44 30.44 -9.82
C GLU A 121 13.17 31.92 -9.54
N HIS A 122 13.55 32.37 -8.36
CA HIS A 122 13.35 33.73 -7.90
C HIS A 122 14.62 34.26 -7.26
N TYR A 123 15.16 35.34 -7.83
CA TYR A 123 16.28 36.05 -7.24
C TYR A 123 15.77 37.06 -6.19
N LEU A 124 16.12 36.85 -4.93
CA LEU A 124 15.75 37.73 -3.82
C LEU A 124 16.84 38.78 -3.61
N ILE A 125 16.63 39.98 -4.18
CA ILE A 125 17.58 41.10 -4.10
C ILE A 125 17.84 41.53 -2.66
N GLN A 126 16.85 41.41 -1.76
CA GLN A 126 16.99 41.79 -0.34
C GLN A 126 17.98 40.93 0.44
N HIS A 127 18.23 39.70 -0.01
CA HIS A 127 19.12 38.75 0.69
C HIS A 127 20.30 38.28 -0.19
N PHE A 128 20.48 38.85 -1.39
CA PHE A 128 21.49 38.41 -2.37
C PHE A 128 21.54 36.88 -2.51
N ALA A 129 20.35 36.28 -2.54
CA ALA A 129 20.19 34.83 -2.55
C ALA A 129 19.28 34.41 -3.70
N ASP A 130 19.59 33.26 -4.28
CA ASP A 130 18.75 32.61 -5.27
C ASP A 130 17.86 31.57 -4.60
N GLY A 131 16.58 31.57 -4.94
CA GLY A 131 15.56 30.71 -4.36
C GLY A 131 14.82 29.94 -5.44
N ILE A 132 14.86 28.62 -5.36
CA ILE A 132 14.10 27.74 -6.24
C ILE A 132 12.86 27.26 -5.49
N THR A 133 11.69 27.45 -6.08
CA THR A 133 10.41 27.02 -5.52
C THR A 133 9.73 26.06 -6.48
N ALA A 134 9.24 24.93 -5.97
CA ALA A 134 8.47 23.97 -6.74
C ALA A 134 7.05 23.88 -6.16
N LEU A 135 6.05 24.13 -7.01
CA LEU A 135 4.64 24.01 -6.63
C LEU A 135 4.02 22.81 -7.35
N GLN A 136 3.33 21.97 -6.60
CA GLN A 136 2.50 20.89 -7.11
C GLN A 136 1.20 20.84 -6.30
N LEU A 137 0.05 20.82 -6.97
CA LEU A 137 -1.26 20.68 -6.32
C LEU A 137 -1.91 19.38 -6.78
N TYR A 138 -2.14 18.48 -5.83
CA TYR A 138 -2.70 17.16 -6.08
C TYR A 138 -3.59 16.70 -4.93
N THR A 139 -4.44 15.72 -5.23
CA THR A 139 -5.25 14.97 -4.27
C THR A 139 -5.21 13.49 -4.66
N ALA A 140 -5.14 12.61 -3.67
CA ALA A 140 -5.23 11.16 -3.88
C ALA A 140 -6.50 10.65 -3.20
N ASP A 141 -7.20 9.74 -3.86
CA ASP A 141 -8.39 9.07 -3.33
C ASP A 141 -8.45 7.62 -3.81
N GLU A 142 -9.20 6.81 -3.09
CA GLU A 142 -9.53 5.44 -3.50
C GLU A 142 -10.64 5.45 -4.56
N ALA A 143 -10.58 4.50 -5.49
CA ALA A 143 -11.60 4.32 -6.51
C ALA A 143 -12.79 3.54 -5.94
N GLU A 144 -13.96 4.17 -5.92
CA GLU A 144 -15.23 3.49 -5.63
C GLU A 144 -15.65 2.65 -6.86
N TRP A 145 -15.91 1.36 -6.66
CA TRP A 145 -16.47 0.49 -7.69
C TRP A 145 -17.89 0.04 -7.31
N VAL A 146 -18.74 -0.13 -8.32
CA VAL A 146 -20.09 -0.67 -8.15
C VAL A 146 -19.98 -2.19 -8.05
N ALA A 147 -20.49 -2.79 -6.98
CA ALA A 147 -20.51 -4.24 -6.83
C ALA A 147 -21.34 -4.89 -7.95
N GLU A 148 -20.77 -5.89 -8.65
CA GLU A 148 -21.40 -6.51 -9.83
C GLU A 148 -22.59 -7.44 -9.49
N ALA A 149 -22.86 -7.71 -8.21
CA ALA A 149 -24.01 -8.51 -7.78
C ALA A 149 -25.00 -7.65 -6.95
N PRO A 150 -25.99 -7.00 -7.56
CA PRO A 150 -27.09 -6.42 -6.80
C PRO A 150 -27.92 -7.55 -6.17
N ASN A 151 -27.95 -7.60 -4.86
CA ASN A 151 -28.96 -8.33 -4.12
C ASN A 151 -30.29 -7.57 -4.28
N THR A 152 -31.15 -8.05 -5.20
CA THR A 152 -32.45 -7.45 -5.60
C THR A 152 -32.35 -6.11 -6.34
N ASP A 153 -33.43 -5.69 -7.02
CA ASP A 153 -33.58 -4.51 -7.90
C ASP A 153 -33.36 -3.14 -7.20
N SER A 154 -32.28 -3.01 -6.43
CA SER A 154 -31.81 -1.78 -5.80
C SER A 154 -30.52 -1.34 -6.51
N PRO A 155 -30.25 -0.02 -6.60
CA PRO A 155 -28.96 0.46 -7.08
C PRO A 155 -27.86 -0.19 -6.25
N GLY A 156 -26.92 -0.87 -6.92
CA GLY A 156 -25.86 -1.64 -6.27
C GLY A 156 -25.12 -0.81 -5.24
N THR A 157 -24.88 -1.37 -4.05
CA THR A 157 -24.09 -0.72 -3.01
C THR A 157 -22.71 -0.41 -3.60
N ILE A 158 -22.41 0.88 -3.72
CA ILE A 158 -21.08 1.35 -4.09
C ILE A 158 -20.16 1.03 -2.90
N GLY A 159 -19.00 0.43 -3.16
CA GLY A 159 -18.10 0.04 -2.08
C GLY A 159 -16.67 -0.17 -2.54
N ASP A 160 -15.76 -0.01 -1.58
CA ASP A 160 -14.33 -0.03 -1.81
C ASP A 160 -13.81 -1.45 -1.52
N PHE A 161 -13.63 -2.22 -2.59
CA PHE A 161 -13.20 -3.62 -2.50
C PHE A 161 -11.81 -3.87 -3.11
N GLY A 162 -11.20 -2.83 -3.71
CA GLY A 162 -9.94 -2.93 -4.46
C GLY A 162 -8.66 -2.72 -3.66
N ALA A 163 -8.76 -2.38 -2.38
CA ALA A 163 -7.61 -2.19 -1.50
C ALA A 163 -7.86 -2.73 -0.09
N VAL A 164 -6.82 -3.28 0.51
CA VAL A 164 -6.84 -3.87 1.84
C VAL A 164 -5.69 -3.28 2.65
N LEU A 165 -6.04 -2.66 3.78
CA LEU A 165 -5.09 -2.22 4.80
C LEU A 165 -4.69 -3.42 5.68
N ILE A 166 -3.39 -3.63 5.83
CA ILE A 166 -2.81 -4.56 6.79
C ILE A 166 -2.26 -3.74 7.95
N ARG A 167 -2.86 -3.92 9.12
CA ARG A 167 -2.35 -3.34 10.37
C ARG A 167 -1.23 -4.22 10.89
N THR A 168 -0.08 -3.60 11.17
CA THR A 168 1.09 -4.28 11.75
C THR A 168 1.49 -3.63 13.07
N SER A 169 2.43 -4.28 13.74
CA SER A 169 3.28 -3.71 14.78
C SER A 169 4.05 -2.48 14.31
#